data_AF-Q5ATL6-F1
#
_entry.id   AF-Q5ATL6-F1
#
_cell.length_a   1.000
_cell.length_b   1.000
_cell.length_c   1.000
_cell.angle_alpha   90.00
_cell.angle_beta   90.00
_cell.angle_gamma   90.00
#
_symmetry.space_group_name_H-M   'P 1'
#
loop_
_entity.id
_entity.type
_entity.pdbx_description
1 polymer ?
#
loop_
_entity_poly.entity_id
_entity_poly.type
_entity_poly.pdbx_seq_one_letter_code
_entity_poly.pdbx_strand_id
1 'polypeptide(L)'
;MIHYDAIGSGNTIMKNPFWRDELASKTDILCFDTGAAGLKDQFPCLVKRGISDHADSHSTDEWRGLEAEIEICEVLDWHTNDDYSVQQNDNLEPREPGTGGWFLQTLEFEDWVESPGKLLFYPSIAGAGKTTIASIVVDYPQEEYENDPNCSVAYIYFNHMRLEKQTIRHLLATLLRQLSENATHLHSLIRYLYQKHRKERKRPSVNALVQGLDESAGLQSRQFIVVDALDE
;
A
#
# COMPACT_ATOMS: atom_id res chain seq x y z
N MET A 1 -22.30 -6.92 13.42
CA MET A 1 -23.34 -6.74 14.46
C MET A 1 -23.01 -5.43 15.19
N ILE A 2 -23.97 -4.53 15.38
CA ILE A 2 -23.76 -3.23 16.06
C ILE A 2 -24.46 -3.31 17.42
N HIS A 3 -23.70 -3.10 18.50
CA HIS A 3 -24.20 -3.07 19.88
C HIS A 3 -24.28 -1.63 20.39
N TYR A 4 -25.32 -1.30 21.16
CA TYR A 4 -25.60 0.04 21.67
C TYR A 4 -25.67 0.00 23.20
N ASP A 5 -24.52 0.02 23.85
CA ASP A 5 -24.43 -0.18 25.31
C ASP A 5 -23.46 0.81 25.96
N ALA A 6 -23.49 0.88 27.30
CA ALA A 6 -22.71 1.84 28.06
C ALA A 6 -21.22 1.46 28.10
N ILE A 7 -20.36 2.48 27.96
CA ILE A 7 -18.89 2.39 28.06
C ILE A 7 -18.44 3.14 29.32
N GLY A 8 -17.67 2.49 30.18
CA GLY A 8 -17.07 3.08 31.38
C GLY A 8 -15.78 3.79 31.00
N SER A 9 -15.61 5.05 31.38
CA SER A 9 -14.43 5.83 30.97
C SER A 9 -13.62 6.30 32.18
N GLY A 10 -12.29 6.22 32.11
CA GLY A 10 -11.39 6.66 33.19
C GLY A 10 -9.94 6.87 32.73
N ASN A 11 -9.17 7.63 33.51
CA ASN A 11 -7.85 8.12 33.07
C ASN A 11 -6.71 7.09 33.22
N THR A 12 -7.05 5.85 33.58
CA THR A 12 -6.10 4.76 33.84
C THR A 12 -6.65 3.45 33.29
N ILE A 13 -5.75 2.61 32.75
CA ILE A 13 -6.12 1.30 32.21
C ILE A 13 -6.69 0.40 33.32
N MET A 14 -7.85 -0.20 33.09
CA MET A 14 -8.45 -1.20 33.97
C MET A 14 -7.68 -2.53 33.85
N LYS A 15 -6.74 -2.77 34.77
CA LYS A 15 -5.88 -3.97 34.77
C LYS A 15 -6.34 -5.08 35.71
N ASN A 16 -7.34 -4.81 36.56
CA ASN A 16 -7.81 -5.78 37.56
C ASN A 16 -9.13 -6.41 37.12
N PRO A 17 -9.15 -7.71 36.77
CA PRO A 17 -10.35 -8.38 36.27
C PRO A 17 -11.47 -8.50 37.32
N PHE A 18 -11.14 -8.60 38.60
CA PHE A 18 -12.13 -8.66 39.68
C PHE A 18 -12.94 -7.35 39.77
N TRP A 19 -12.24 -6.21 39.81
CA TRP A 19 -12.89 -4.89 39.85
C TRP A 19 -13.66 -4.58 38.56
N ARG A 20 -13.17 -5.06 37.41
CA ARG A 20 -13.87 -4.96 36.14
C ARG A 20 -15.23 -5.66 36.20
N ASP A 21 -15.26 -6.92 36.64
CA ASP A 21 -16.49 -7.72 36.66
C ASP A 21 -17.47 -7.22 37.72
N GLU A 22 -16.96 -6.75 38.87
CA GLU A 22 -17.76 -6.09 39.89
C GLU A 22 -18.41 -4.79 39.38
N LEU A 23 -17.66 -3.96 38.64
CA LEU A 23 -18.21 -2.73 38.05
C LEU A 23 -19.19 -3.04 36.92
N ALA A 24 -18.86 -3.96 36.03
CA ALA A 24 -19.74 -4.36 34.93
C ALA A 24 -21.09 -4.88 35.45
N SER A 25 -21.07 -5.74 36.48
CA SER A 25 -22.31 -6.26 37.11
C SER A 25 -23.14 -5.20 37.83
N LYS A 26 -22.52 -4.12 38.32
CA LYS A 26 -23.20 -3.03 39.03
C LYS A 26 -23.68 -1.90 38.12
N THR A 27 -23.08 -1.72 36.94
CA THR A 27 -23.25 -0.52 36.12
C THR A 27 -23.70 -0.78 34.67
N ASP A 28 -23.88 -2.04 34.28
CA ASP A 28 -24.31 -2.45 32.94
C ASP A 28 -23.40 -1.89 31.83
N ILE A 29 -22.10 -1.90 32.10
CA ILE A 29 -21.04 -1.39 31.21
C ILE A 29 -20.39 -2.58 30.51
N LEU A 30 -20.30 -2.52 29.17
CA LEU A 30 -19.71 -3.59 28.36
C LEU A 30 -18.19 -3.47 28.16
N CYS A 31 -17.65 -2.25 28.17
CA CYS A 31 -16.22 -2.04 27.99
C CYS A 31 -15.69 -0.79 28.71
N PHE A 32 -14.38 -0.77 28.96
CA PHE A 32 -13.69 0.33 29.63
C PHE A 32 -12.80 1.07 28.63
N ASP A 33 -12.90 2.40 28.60
CA ASP A 33 -12.12 3.26 27.74
C ASP A 33 -11.27 4.25 28.54
N THR A 34 -10.07 4.53 28.03
CA THR A 34 -9.15 5.52 28.62
C THR A 34 -9.03 6.81 27.81
N GLY A 35 -9.58 6.83 26.59
CA GLY A 35 -9.46 7.97 25.66
C GLY A 35 -10.62 8.96 25.70
N ALA A 36 -11.80 8.56 26.16
CA ALA A 36 -13.02 9.39 26.12
C ALA A 36 -13.34 10.11 27.44
N ALA A 37 -12.51 9.96 28.47
CA ALA A 37 -12.75 10.57 29.77
C ALA A 37 -12.71 12.11 29.64
N GLY A 38 -13.88 12.76 29.76
CA GLY A 38 -14.04 14.21 29.62
C GLY A 38 -14.50 14.71 28.24
N LEU A 39 -14.68 13.85 27.23
CA LEU A 39 -15.16 14.27 25.90
C LEU A 39 -16.68 14.53 25.86
N LYS A 40 -17.47 13.82 26.67
CA LYS A 40 -18.94 13.97 26.73
C LYS A 40 -19.41 15.31 27.30
N ASP A 41 -18.61 15.98 28.12
CA ASP A 41 -19.00 17.21 28.80
C ASP A 41 -18.85 18.46 27.90
N GLN A 42 -18.27 18.30 26.71
CA GLN A 42 -17.97 19.43 25.83
C GLN A 42 -18.86 19.45 24.58
N PHE A 43 -19.19 18.30 23.95
CA PHE A 43 -20.06 18.24 22.75
C PHE A 43 -20.70 16.85 22.58
N PRO A 44 -21.80 16.68 21.80
CA PRO A 44 -22.33 15.36 21.44
C PRO A 44 -21.30 14.58 20.60
N CYS A 45 -20.72 13.50 21.13
CA CYS A 45 -19.75 12.67 20.43
C CYS A 45 -20.23 11.22 20.24
N LEU A 46 -20.13 10.69 19.02
CA LEU A 46 -20.27 9.27 18.72
C LEU A 46 -18.88 8.63 18.83
N VAL A 47 -18.64 7.83 19.87
CA VAL A 47 -17.41 7.06 20.01
C VAL A 47 -17.59 5.73 19.29
N LYS A 48 -16.93 5.53 18.15
CA LYS A 48 -16.91 4.26 17.43
C LYS A 48 -15.58 3.57 17.72
N ARG A 49 -15.56 2.57 18.62
CA ARG A 49 -14.37 1.77 18.92
C ARG A 49 -14.65 0.30 18.57
N GLY A 50 -13.72 -0.35 17.88
CA GLY A 50 -13.70 -1.80 17.76
C GLY A 50 -13.42 -2.41 19.13
N ILE A 51 -14.06 -3.52 19.46
CA ILE A 51 -13.75 -4.28 20.68
C ILE A 51 -12.38 -4.94 20.45
N SER A 52 -11.29 -4.21 20.68
CA SER A 52 -9.92 -4.72 20.46
C SER A 52 -9.20 -5.12 21.75
N ASP A 53 -9.79 -4.83 22.91
CA ASP A 53 -9.24 -5.21 24.20
C ASP A 53 -10.34 -5.92 25.00
N HIS A 54 -10.52 -7.23 24.78
CA HIS A 54 -11.04 -8.02 25.89
C HIS A 54 -10.01 -7.91 27.01
N ALA A 55 -10.48 -7.59 28.21
CA ALA A 55 -9.64 -7.31 29.37
C ALA A 55 -9.05 -8.60 29.98
N ASP A 56 -8.71 -9.58 29.14
CA ASP A 56 -7.98 -10.78 29.48
C ASP A 56 -6.61 -10.78 28.80
N SER A 57 -5.64 -11.35 29.49
CA SER A 57 -4.21 -11.22 29.25
C SER A 57 -3.68 -11.98 28.01
N HIS A 58 -4.49 -12.16 26.96
CA HIS A 58 -4.12 -12.97 25.80
C HIS A 58 -4.34 -12.24 24.47
N SER A 59 -3.23 -12.13 23.73
CA SER A 59 -3.08 -11.63 22.36
C SER A 59 -3.30 -10.13 22.16
N THR A 60 -2.23 -9.35 22.28
CA THR A 60 -2.14 -7.95 21.81
C THR A 60 -1.22 -7.80 20.59
N ASP A 61 -0.40 -8.79 20.26
CA ASP A 61 0.60 -8.65 19.19
C ASP A 61 0.02 -8.94 17.79
N GLU A 62 -0.84 -9.94 17.65
CA GLU A 62 -1.49 -10.26 16.37
C GLU A 62 -2.45 -9.14 15.92
N TRP A 63 -3.24 -8.61 16.85
CA TRP A 63 -4.14 -7.49 16.58
C TRP A 63 -3.40 -6.20 16.24
N ARG A 64 -2.27 -5.92 16.90
CA ARG A 64 -1.43 -4.75 16.56
C ARG A 64 -0.76 -4.87 15.20
N GLY A 65 -0.39 -6.09 14.80
CA GLY A 65 0.08 -6.38 13.45
C GLY A 65 -1.01 -6.07 12.41
N LEU A 66 -2.21 -6.60 12.63
CA LEU A 66 -3.36 -6.38 11.75
C LEU A 66 -3.78 -4.91 11.67
N GLU A 67 -3.79 -4.17 12.79
CA GLU A 67 -4.09 -2.74 12.80
C GLU A 67 -3.04 -1.93 12.03
N ALA A 68 -1.76 -2.27 12.17
CA ALA A 68 -0.68 -1.61 11.45
C ALA A 68 -0.72 -1.89 9.94
N GLU A 69 -1.13 -3.10 9.55
CA GLU A 69 -1.33 -3.51 8.16
C GLU A 69 -2.56 -2.82 7.55
N ILE A 70 -3.70 -2.79 8.26
CA ILE A 70 -4.89 -2.03 7.83
C ILE A 70 -4.56 -0.53 7.70
N GLU A 71 -3.81 0.05 8.64
CA GLU A 71 -3.36 1.45 8.55
C GLU A 71 -2.51 1.65 7.29
N ILE A 72 -1.61 0.73 6.97
CA ILE A 72 -0.78 0.82 5.75
C ILE A 72 -1.62 0.66 4.49
N CYS A 73 -2.56 -0.27 4.45
CA CYS A 73 -3.50 -0.39 3.34
C CYS A 73 -4.33 0.88 3.17
N GLU A 74 -4.88 1.45 4.25
CA GLU A 74 -5.57 2.76 4.20
C GLU A 74 -4.66 3.90 3.72
N VAL A 75 -3.38 3.82 4.08
CA VAL A 75 -2.35 4.79 3.67
C VAL A 75 -2.06 4.68 2.17
N LEU A 76 -1.87 3.46 1.68
CA LEU A 76 -1.57 3.13 0.29
C LEU A 76 -2.78 3.39 -0.62
N ASP A 77 -3.98 3.01 -0.17
CA ASP A 77 -5.23 3.14 -0.93
C ASP A 77 -5.79 4.56 -0.94
N TRP A 78 -5.24 5.48 -0.15
CA TRP A 78 -5.67 6.88 -0.18
C TRP A 78 -5.58 7.47 -1.59
N HIS A 79 -4.55 7.12 -2.35
CA HIS A 79 -4.29 7.78 -3.63
C HIS A 79 -4.90 7.05 -4.81
N THR A 80 -4.96 5.73 -4.76
CA THR A 80 -5.40 4.88 -5.85
C THR A 80 -5.69 3.47 -5.31
N ASN A 81 -6.67 2.81 -5.90
CA ASN A 81 -6.92 1.37 -5.71
C ASN A 81 -6.77 0.64 -7.06
N ASP A 82 -5.99 1.21 -7.97
CA ASP A 82 -5.72 0.57 -9.24
C ASP A 82 -4.73 -0.56 -9.02
N ASP A 83 -5.22 -1.76 -9.31
CA ASP A 83 -4.45 -2.98 -9.33
C ASP A 83 -4.21 -3.38 -10.79
N TYR A 84 -2.94 -3.37 -11.20
CA TYR A 84 -2.53 -3.78 -12.53
C TYR A 84 -2.21 -5.28 -12.61
N SER A 85 -2.25 -6.02 -11.49
CA SER A 85 -1.93 -7.46 -11.47
C SER A 85 -2.85 -8.27 -12.36
N VAL A 86 -4.15 -7.93 -12.41
CA VAL A 86 -5.12 -8.57 -13.30
C VAL A 86 -4.69 -8.36 -14.76
N GLN A 87 -4.37 -7.11 -15.14
CA GLN A 87 -3.92 -6.81 -16.50
C GLN A 87 -2.58 -7.47 -16.81
N GLN A 88 -1.67 -7.56 -15.83
CA GLN A 88 -0.40 -8.28 -15.97
C GLN A 88 -0.65 -9.75 -16.29
N ASN A 89 -1.47 -10.43 -15.50
CA ASN A 89 -1.82 -11.84 -15.70
C ASN A 89 -2.49 -12.04 -17.07
N ASP A 90 -3.47 -11.21 -17.42
CA ASP A 90 -4.14 -11.24 -18.73
C ASP A 90 -3.16 -11.01 -19.90
N ASN A 91 -2.12 -10.20 -19.71
CA ASN A 91 -1.08 -9.94 -20.71
C ASN A 91 -0.01 -11.06 -20.75
N LEU A 92 0.11 -11.87 -19.71
CA LEU A 92 1.03 -13.02 -19.61
C LEU A 92 0.40 -14.31 -20.16
N GLU A 93 -0.89 -14.54 -19.93
CA GLU A 93 -1.61 -15.77 -20.26
C GLU A 93 -1.63 -16.16 -21.77
N PRO A 94 -1.73 -15.26 -22.77
CA PRO A 94 -1.89 -15.62 -24.18
C PRO A 94 -0.65 -16.20 -24.88
N ARG A 95 0.32 -16.77 -24.16
CA ARG A 95 1.62 -17.13 -24.72
C ARG A 95 1.65 -18.52 -25.33
N GLU A 96 1.96 -18.56 -26.63
CA GLU A 96 2.69 -19.68 -27.22
C GLU A 96 4.09 -19.74 -26.55
N PRO A 97 4.47 -20.87 -25.92
CA PRO A 97 5.74 -21.01 -25.22
C PRO A 97 6.94 -20.56 -26.07
N GLY A 98 7.83 -19.74 -25.48
CA GLY A 98 9.03 -19.23 -26.14
C GLY A 98 8.87 -17.89 -26.88
N THR A 99 7.64 -17.34 -26.95
CA THR A 99 7.42 -16.01 -27.53
C THR A 99 7.98 -14.91 -26.64
N GLY A 100 8.74 -13.97 -27.23
CA GLY A 100 9.23 -12.76 -26.53
C GLY A 100 10.41 -12.96 -25.58
N GLY A 101 10.74 -14.20 -25.19
CA GLY A 101 11.90 -14.50 -24.33
C GLY A 101 13.26 -14.11 -24.93
N TRP A 102 13.34 -13.94 -26.26
CA TRP A 102 14.53 -13.42 -26.93
C TRP A 102 14.91 -12.00 -26.44
N PHE A 103 13.93 -11.21 -25.97
CA PHE A 103 14.18 -9.85 -25.49
C PHE A 103 15.04 -9.83 -24.22
N LEU A 104 14.84 -10.81 -23.33
CA LEU A 104 15.61 -10.97 -22.10
C LEU A 104 17.09 -11.34 -22.37
N GLN A 105 17.43 -11.70 -23.61
CA GLN A 105 18.79 -12.05 -24.03
C GLN A 105 19.51 -10.89 -24.73
N THR A 106 18.86 -9.72 -24.81
CA THR A 106 19.46 -8.53 -25.43
C THR A 106 20.43 -7.86 -24.47
N LEU A 107 21.51 -7.30 -25.01
CA LEU A 107 22.51 -6.56 -24.22
C LEU A 107 21.89 -5.31 -23.57
N GLU A 108 20.90 -4.72 -24.23
CA GLU A 108 20.16 -3.57 -23.75
C GLU A 108 19.32 -3.91 -22.52
N PHE A 109 18.70 -5.09 -22.48
CA PHE A 109 17.99 -5.56 -21.30
C PHE A 109 18.95 -5.90 -20.16
N GLU A 110 20.03 -6.63 -20.44
CA GLU A 110 21.05 -6.97 -19.44
C GLU A 110 21.68 -5.71 -18.82
N ASP A 111 22.04 -4.71 -19.63
CA ASP A 111 22.55 -3.42 -19.14
C ASP A 111 21.52 -2.67 -18.28
N TRP A 112 20.23 -2.77 -18.61
CA TRP A 112 19.16 -2.15 -17.83
C TRP A 112 18.97 -2.83 -16.47
N VAL A 113 19.11 -4.16 -16.40
CA VAL A 113 19.01 -4.91 -15.13
C VAL A 113 20.20 -4.62 -14.22
N GLU A 114 21.40 -4.57 -14.77
CA GLU A 114 22.64 -4.45 -13.98
C GLU A 114 22.98 -3.01 -13.57
N SER A 115 22.45 -2.01 -14.27
CA SER A 115 22.82 -0.61 -14.07
C SER A 115 21.72 0.22 -13.40
N PRO A 116 21.87 0.62 -12.12
CA PRO A 116 20.91 1.47 -11.44
C PRO A 116 20.63 2.78 -12.20
N GLY A 117 19.34 3.13 -12.35
CA GLY A 117 18.92 4.37 -12.98
C GLY A 117 18.97 4.40 -14.51
N LYS A 118 19.26 3.28 -15.18
CA LYS A 118 19.16 3.21 -16.65
C LYS A 118 17.70 3.25 -17.12
N LEU A 119 17.50 3.94 -18.24
CA LEU A 119 16.25 3.94 -18.97
C LEU A 119 16.39 3.05 -20.21
N LEU A 120 15.56 2.03 -20.30
CA LEU A 120 15.41 1.21 -21.50
C LEU A 120 14.16 1.67 -22.27
N PHE A 121 14.36 2.13 -23.49
CA PHE A 121 13.26 2.54 -24.36
C PHE A 121 13.15 1.58 -25.54
N TYR A 122 11.97 0.98 -25.73
CA TYR A 122 11.69 0.02 -26.80
C TYR A 122 10.68 0.58 -27.82
N PRO A 123 11.14 1.34 -28.83
CA PRO A 123 10.28 1.85 -29.88
C PRO A 123 9.92 0.71 -30.85
N SER A 124 8.63 0.55 -31.13
CA SER A 124 8.16 -0.38 -32.16
C SER A 124 6.84 0.08 -32.76
N ILE A 125 6.45 -0.52 -33.88
CA ILE A 125 5.17 -0.24 -34.54
C ILE A 125 3.98 -0.78 -33.75
N ALA A 126 2.80 -0.21 -33.95
CA ALA A 126 1.55 -0.77 -33.41
C ALA A 126 1.39 -2.24 -33.82
N GLY A 127 0.97 -3.09 -32.89
CA GLY A 127 0.83 -4.53 -33.11
C GLY A 127 2.13 -5.35 -33.05
N ALA A 128 3.29 -4.74 -32.78
CA ALA A 128 4.57 -5.45 -32.65
C ALA A 128 4.73 -6.28 -31.35
N GLY A 129 3.69 -6.35 -30.51
CA GLY A 129 3.73 -7.09 -29.24
C GLY A 129 4.41 -6.35 -28.08
N LYS A 130 4.41 -5.00 -28.06
CA LYS A 130 4.99 -4.19 -26.96
C LYS A 130 4.46 -4.62 -25.59
N THR A 131 3.14 -4.67 -25.45
CA THR A 131 2.49 -5.07 -24.20
C THR A 131 2.88 -6.49 -23.78
N THR A 132 3.09 -7.39 -24.74
CA THR A 132 3.60 -8.75 -24.45
C THR A 132 5.05 -8.74 -23.96
N ILE A 133 5.91 -7.92 -24.57
CA ILE A 133 7.30 -7.75 -24.11
C ILE A 133 7.34 -7.05 -22.75
N ALA A 134 6.54 -6.01 -22.54
CA ALA A 134 6.41 -5.32 -21.27
C ALA A 134 5.97 -6.29 -20.16
N SER A 135 5.00 -7.18 -20.42
CA SER A 135 4.61 -8.19 -19.44
C SER A 135 5.73 -9.19 -19.15
N ILE A 136 6.52 -9.63 -20.15
CA ILE A 136 7.74 -10.44 -19.94
C ILE A 136 8.73 -9.71 -19.02
N VAL A 137 8.94 -8.42 -19.26
CA VAL A 137 9.92 -7.60 -18.55
C VAL A 137 9.48 -7.33 -17.12
N VAL A 138 8.17 -7.25 -16.84
CA VAL A 138 7.62 -7.17 -15.48
C VAL A 138 7.77 -8.49 -14.74
N ASP A 139 7.50 -9.60 -15.43
CA ASP A 139 7.50 -10.96 -14.88
C ASP A 139 8.91 -11.40 -14.45
N TYR A 140 9.93 -11.09 -15.27
CA TYR A 140 11.32 -11.46 -15.01
C TYR A 140 11.84 -11.06 -13.60
N PRO A 141 11.83 -9.77 -13.18
CA PRO A 141 12.35 -9.39 -11.86
C PRO A 141 11.44 -9.88 -10.72
N GLN A 142 10.16 -10.12 -10.97
CA GLN A 142 9.27 -10.71 -9.98
C GLN A 142 9.64 -12.18 -9.69
N GLU A 143 10.02 -12.95 -10.71
CA GLU A 143 10.48 -14.34 -10.54
C GLU A 143 11.94 -14.40 -10.03
N GLU A 144 12.86 -13.68 -10.66
CA GLU A 144 14.29 -13.75 -10.36
C GLU A 144 14.63 -13.24 -8.95
N TYR A 145 13.90 -12.22 -8.49
CA TYR A 145 14.15 -11.56 -7.21
C TYR A 145 13.02 -11.70 -6.20
N GLU A 146 12.14 -12.71 -6.34
CA GLU A 146 10.98 -12.94 -5.45
C GLU A 146 11.34 -12.91 -3.96
N ASN A 147 12.54 -13.41 -3.62
CA ASN A 147 13.02 -13.53 -2.24
C ASN A 147 13.95 -12.39 -1.79
N ASP A 148 14.18 -11.37 -2.61
CA ASP A 148 15.00 -10.20 -2.24
C ASP A 148 14.11 -9.07 -1.70
N PRO A 149 14.07 -8.82 -0.38
CA PRO A 149 13.24 -7.77 0.22
C PRO A 149 13.71 -6.35 -0.12
N ASN A 150 14.84 -6.21 -0.82
CA ASN A 150 15.37 -4.94 -1.30
C ASN A 150 15.16 -4.75 -2.81
N CYS A 151 14.49 -5.70 -3.47
CA CYS A 151 14.01 -5.56 -4.83
C CYS A 151 12.53 -5.15 -4.82
N SER A 152 12.17 -4.17 -5.64
CA SER A 152 10.78 -3.86 -5.90
C SER A 152 10.53 -3.69 -7.39
N VAL A 153 9.32 -4.05 -7.79
CA VAL A 153 8.85 -3.95 -9.16
C VAL A 153 7.54 -3.17 -9.14
N ALA A 154 7.46 -2.12 -9.95
CA ALA A 154 6.24 -1.39 -10.19
C ALA A 154 5.97 -1.27 -11.69
N TYR A 155 4.71 -1.33 -12.07
CA TYR A 155 4.35 -1.31 -13.48
C TYR A 155 2.99 -0.65 -13.72
N ILE A 156 2.86 -0.04 -14.90
CA ILE A 156 1.65 0.62 -15.35
C ILE A 156 1.41 0.26 -16.82
N TYR A 157 0.18 -0.18 -17.11
CA TYR A 157 -0.33 -0.34 -18.46
C TYR A 157 -1.23 0.84 -18.80
N PHE A 158 -0.79 1.70 -19.73
CA PHE A 158 -1.66 2.75 -20.24
C PHE A 158 -2.81 2.15 -21.05
N ASN A 159 -3.99 2.76 -20.92
CA ASN A 159 -5.17 2.38 -21.66
C ASN A 159 -5.98 3.64 -21.97
N HIS A 160 -6.14 3.97 -23.25
CA HIS A 160 -6.91 5.13 -23.73
C HIS A 160 -8.37 5.18 -23.24
N MET A 161 -8.95 4.07 -22.80
CA MET A 161 -10.30 4.04 -22.23
C MET A 161 -10.34 4.54 -20.76
N ARG A 162 -9.18 4.82 -20.14
CA ARG A 162 -9.04 5.23 -18.73
C ARG A 162 -8.43 6.64 -18.55
N LEU A 163 -8.55 7.51 -19.56
CA LEU A 163 -7.94 8.86 -19.59
C LEU A 163 -8.21 9.71 -18.33
N GLU A 164 -9.38 9.57 -17.69
CA GLU A 164 -9.71 10.34 -16.47
C GLU A 164 -8.82 9.97 -15.26
N LYS A 165 -8.24 8.77 -15.25
CA LYS A 165 -7.33 8.31 -14.18
C LYS A 165 -5.85 8.56 -14.50
N GLN A 166 -5.48 8.86 -15.74
CA GLN A 166 -4.08 8.95 -16.17
C GLN A 166 -3.45 10.34 -15.92
N THR A 167 -3.72 10.94 -14.77
CA THR A 167 -3.00 12.17 -14.36
C THR A 167 -1.61 11.82 -13.83
N ILE A 168 -0.63 12.70 -14.02
CA ILE A 168 0.73 12.49 -13.47
C ILE A 168 0.74 12.19 -11.97
N ARG A 169 -0.18 12.81 -11.21
CA ARG A 169 -0.34 12.54 -9.78
C ARG A 169 -0.76 11.10 -9.53
N HIS A 170 -1.71 10.60 -10.31
CA HIS A 170 -2.21 9.25 -10.16
C HIS A 170 -1.13 8.23 -10.50
N LEU A 171 -0.41 8.43 -11.62
CA LEU A 171 0.70 7.57 -12.01
C LEU A 171 1.77 7.47 -10.91
N LEU A 172 2.24 8.62 -10.42
CA LEU A 172 3.25 8.67 -9.36
C LEU A 172 2.76 8.01 -8.07
N ALA A 173 1.48 8.19 -7.74
CA ALA A 173 0.89 7.55 -6.57
C ALA A 173 0.77 6.02 -6.72
N THR A 174 0.38 5.54 -7.91
CA THR A 174 0.32 4.10 -8.19
C THR A 174 1.69 3.45 -8.15
N LEU A 175 2.71 4.10 -8.72
CA LEU A 175 4.09 3.61 -8.63
C LEU A 175 4.54 3.55 -7.17
N LEU A 176 4.38 4.66 -6.42
CA LEU A 176 4.79 4.70 -5.02
C LEU A 176 4.06 3.65 -4.19
N ARG A 177 2.78 3.40 -4.46
CA ARG A 177 1.99 2.33 -3.81
C ARG A 177 2.61 0.96 -4.05
N GLN A 178 2.80 0.56 -5.32
CA GLN A 178 3.33 -0.75 -5.67
C GLN A 178 4.74 -0.98 -5.08
N LEU A 179 5.63 0.01 -5.18
CA LEU A 179 6.99 -0.07 -4.64
C LEU A 179 7.03 -0.27 -3.12
N SER A 180 5.93 0.08 -2.45
CA SER A 180 5.81 0.07 -1.01
C SER A 180 5.13 -1.15 -0.44
N GLU A 181 4.37 -1.91 -1.25
CA GLU A 181 3.57 -3.06 -0.78
C GLU A 181 4.43 -4.14 -0.11
N ASN A 182 5.61 -4.40 -0.65
CA ASN A 182 6.54 -5.43 -0.14
C ASN A 182 7.78 -4.85 0.56
N ALA A 183 7.86 -3.52 0.66
CA ALA A 183 9.03 -2.83 1.19
C ALA A 183 8.70 -2.21 2.56
N THR A 184 8.69 -3.05 3.60
CA THR A 184 8.32 -2.65 4.97
C THR A 184 9.15 -1.48 5.52
N HIS A 185 10.38 -1.29 5.03
CA HIS A 185 11.22 -0.13 5.37
C HIS A 185 10.64 1.20 4.85
N LEU A 186 9.93 1.18 3.72
CA LEU A 186 9.23 2.34 3.14
C LEU A 186 7.94 2.70 3.88
N HIS A 187 7.37 1.78 4.66
CA HIS A 187 6.12 2.04 5.41
C HIS A 187 6.22 3.27 6.31
N SER A 188 7.40 3.50 6.90
CA SER A 188 7.65 4.68 7.74
C SER A 188 7.58 5.99 6.95
N LEU A 189 8.16 6.02 5.75
CA LEU A 189 8.14 7.15 4.82
C LEU A 189 6.72 7.45 4.35
N ILE A 190 5.97 6.43 3.93
CA ILE A 190 4.63 6.63 3.38
C ILE A 190 3.67 7.05 4.49
N ARG A 191 3.79 6.47 5.71
CA ARG A 191 3.05 6.95 6.88
C ARG A 191 3.35 8.41 7.16
N TYR A 192 4.61 8.83 7.08
CA TYR A 192 4.97 10.24 7.24
C TYR A 192 4.30 11.14 6.19
N LEU A 193 4.39 10.76 4.90
CA LEU A 193 3.76 11.49 3.79
C LEU A 193 2.23 11.56 3.96
N TYR A 194 1.60 10.46 4.38
CA TYR A 194 0.18 10.34 4.67
C TYR A 194 -0.24 11.24 5.83
N GLN A 195 0.41 11.12 6.99
CA GLN A 195 0.05 11.88 8.20
C GLN A 195 0.20 13.39 8.00
N LYS A 196 1.22 13.82 7.23
CA LYS A 196 1.43 15.22 6.86
C LYS A 196 0.24 15.80 6.09
N HIS A 197 -0.36 15.02 5.18
CA HIS A 197 -1.45 15.50 4.32
C HIS A 197 -2.86 15.16 4.86
N ARG A 198 -2.99 14.18 5.77
CA ARG A 198 -4.25 13.81 6.44
C ARG A 198 -4.82 14.86 7.34
N LYS A 199 -3.96 15.54 8.09
CA LYS A 199 -4.37 16.62 8.98
C LYS A 199 -5.07 17.75 8.22
N GLU A 200 -4.78 17.89 6.91
CA GLU A 200 -5.35 18.93 6.07
C GLU A 200 -6.48 18.44 5.14
N ARG A 201 -6.84 17.15 5.17
CA ARG A 201 -7.76 16.50 4.20
C ARG A 201 -7.36 16.74 2.74
N LYS A 202 -6.06 16.89 2.45
CA LYS A 202 -5.54 17.14 1.10
C LYS A 202 -4.88 15.89 0.53
N ARG A 203 -4.95 15.73 -0.79
CA ARG A 203 -4.11 14.77 -1.51
C ARG A 203 -2.66 15.27 -1.53
N PRO A 204 -1.64 14.39 -1.46
CA PRO A 204 -0.24 14.76 -1.57
C PRO A 204 0.02 15.43 -2.90
N SER A 205 0.80 16.50 -2.87
CA SER A 205 1.23 17.20 -4.08
C SER A 205 2.06 16.28 -4.99
N VAL A 206 2.15 16.61 -6.28
CA VAL A 206 3.05 15.92 -7.22
C VAL A 206 4.48 15.89 -6.68
N ASN A 207 4.96 17.01 -6.13
CA ASN A 207 6.30 17.10 -5.53
C ASN A 207 6.50 16.14 -4.36
N ALA A 208 5.47 15.95 -3.51
CA ALA A 208 5.54 15.02 -2.41
C ALA A 208 5.61 13.55 -2.88
N LEU A 209 4.92 13.22 -3.99
CA LEU A 209 4.99 11.90 -4.59
C LEU A 209 6.35 11.65 -5.27
N VAL A 210 6.87 12.63 -5.99
CA VAL A 210 8.23 12.57 -6.58
C VAL A 210 9.28 12.39 -5.48
N GLN A 211 9.18 13.14 -4.38
CA GLN A 211 10.08 12.98 -3.24
C GLN A 211 9.96 11.58 -2.62
N GLY A 212 8.74 11.05 -2.47
CA GLY A 212 8.55 9.69 -1.97
C GLY A 212 9.20 8.62 -2.85
N LEU A 213 9.11 8.78 -4.18
CA LEU A 213 9.77 7.88 -5.13
C LEU A 213 11.30 7.99 -5.05
N ASP A 214 11.85 9.21 -5.00
CA ASP A 214 13.30 9.45 -4.88
C ASP A 214 13.86 8.85 -3.58
N GLU A 215 13.17 9.07 -2.46
CA GLU A 215 13.56 8.47 -1.18
C GLU A 215 13.42 6.93 -1.20
N SER A 216 12.43 6.38 -1.90
CA SER A 216 12.31 4.92 -2.07
C SER A 216 13.48 4.31 -2.85
N ALA A 217 13.92 4.98 -3.92
CA ALA A 217 15.02 4.54 -4.74
C ALA A 217 16.36 4.53 -3.96
N GLY A 218 16.52 5.44 -2.99
CA GLY A 218 17.70 5.48 -2.11
C GLY A 218 17.74 4.39 -1.04
N LEU A 219 16.61 3.72 -0.76
CA LEU A 219 16.48 2.71 0.30
C LEU A 219 16.52 1.28 -0.24
N GLN A 220 16.31 1.09 -1.54
CA GLN A 220 16.25 -0.21 -2.21
C GLN A 220 17.54 -0.49 -2.98
N SER A 221 17.96 -1.76 -3.04
CA SER A 221 19.11 -2.17 -3.85
C SER A 221 18.74 -2.25 -5.33
N ARG A 222 17.48 -2.62 -5.63
CA ARG A 222 16.94 -2.75 -6.98
C ARG A 222 15.51 -2.23 -7.03
N GLN A 223 15.24 -1.41 -8.03
CA GLN A 223 13.91 -0.87 -8.28
C GLN A 223 13.67 -0.91 -9.79
N PHE A 224 12.65 -1.67 -10.20
CA PHE A 224 12.25 -1.80 -11.59
C PHE A 224 10.92 -1.10 -11.82
N ILE A 225 10.88 -0.17 -12.77
CA ILE A 225 9.66 0.53 -13.16
C ILE A 225 9.41 0.28 -14.65
N VAL A 226 8.28 -0.34 -14.97
CA VAL A 226 7.87 -0.62 -16.35
C VAL A 226 6.61 0.16 -16.69
N VAL A 227 6.67 0.95 -17.76
CA VAL A 227 5.52 1.72 -18.23
C VAL A 227 5.25 1.36 -19.68
N ASP A 228 4.14 0.69 -19.93
CA ASP A 228 3.71 0.30 -21.27
C ASP A 228 2.77 1.36 -21.86
N ALA A 229 2.88 1.58 -23.18
CA ALA A 229 2.05 2.49 -23.97
C ALA A 229 2.05 3.97 -23.47
N LEU A 230 3.21 4.51 -23.08
CA LEU A 230 3.31 5.92 -22.64
C LEU A 230 3.02 6.94 -23.76
N ASP A 231 3.11 6.52 -25.03
CA ASP A 231 2.80 7.33 -26.21
C ASP A 231 1.31 7.40 -26.56
N GLU A 232 0.47 6.63 -25.86
CA GLU A 232 -0.98 6.55 -26.00
C GLU A 232 -1.74 7.53 -25.07
#